data_AF-A0A4Q6FEV5-F1
#
_entry.id   AF-A0A4Q6FEV5-F1
#
_cell.length_a   1.000
_cell.length_b   1.000
_cell.length_c   1.000
_cell.angle_alpha   90.00
_cell.angle_beta   90.00
_cell.angle_gamma   90.00
#
_symmetry.space_group_name_H-M   'P 1'
#
loop_
_entity.id
_entity.type
_entity.pdbx_description
1 polymer ?
#
loop_
_entity_poly.entity_id
_entity_poly.type
_entity_poly.pdbx_seq_one_letter_code
_entity_poly.pdbx_strand_id
1 'polypeptide(L)'
;MISTMLEALNKHLNELKPARLFPLASFVGEEPLVAKAYDELHLITAKSVLFVCNVDETMADGSVDNEWTLKVKEYAAQEGAQAVVICGKIEEELSQMESADRLEMIKDMGMSEPGLDRMIRKGYELLGLMTYFTAGEKEIRAWTIHKGDKAPQAAGVIHSDFERGFICAEVFTIADLVAVGARPKLKEAGKIRQEGRDYLVKDGDVMEFRFNV
;
A
#
# COMPACT_ATOMS: atom_id res chain seq x y z
N MET A 1 -25.18 -17.40 -13.81
CA MET A 1 -24.15 -16.39 -13.46
C MET A 1 -22.80 -17.03 -13.14
N ILE A 2 -22.64 -17.82 -12.07
CA ILE A 2 -21.34 -18.45 -11.75
C ILE A 2 -20.84 -19.39 -12.86
N SER A 3 -21.67 -20.34 -13.35
CA SER A 3 -21.27 -21.23 -14.46
C SER A 3 -20.86 -20.44 -15.72
N THR A 4 -21.62 -19.40 -16.07
CA THR A 4 -21.30 -18.49 -17.18
C THR A 4 -19.96 -17.78 -16.99
N MET A 5 -19.67 -17.31 -15.77
CA MET A 5 -18.39 -16.71 -15.41
C MET A 5 -17.24 -17.72 -15.53
N LEU A 6 -17.41 -18.94 -15.03
CA LEU A 6 -16.41 -20.00 -15.10
C LEU A 6 -16.11 -20.42 -16.54
N GLU A 7 -17.12 -20.53 -17.40
CA GLU A 7 -16.95 -20.82 -18.83
C GLU A 7 -16.17 -19.70 -19.53
N ALA A 8 -16.51 -18.44 -19.26
CA ALA A 8 -15.80 -17.28 -19.79
C ALA A 8 -14.35 -17.20 -19.28
N LEU A 9 -14.13 -17.48 -17.99
CA LEU A 9 -12.80 -17.52 -17.37
C LEU A 9 -11.95 -18.64 -17.97
N ASN A 10 -12.52 -19.83 -18.17
CA ASN A 10 -11.83 -20.94 -18.83
C ASN A 10 -11.40 -20.56 -20.26
N LYS A 11 -12.27 -19.87 -21.03
CA LYS A 11 -11.89 -19.36 -22.35
C LYS A 11 -10.76 -18.33 -22.27
N HIS A 12 -10.86 -17.37 -21.35
CA HIS A 12 -9.84 -16.33 -21.12
C HIS A 12 -8.47 -16.93 -20.80
N LEU A 13 -8.43 -17.93 -19.90
CA LEU A 13 -7.20 -18.62 -19.54
C LEU A 13 -6.62 -19.46 -20.69
N ASN A 14 -7.46 -20.09 -21.52
CA ASN A 14 -7.01 -20.83 -22.70
C ASN A 14 -6.43 -19.92 -23.80
N GLU A 15 -6.74 -18.62 -23.78
CA GLU A 15 -6.09 -17.60 -24.62
C GLU A 15 -4.76 -17.11 -24.03
N LEU A 16 -4.24 -17.76 -22.98
CA LEU A 16 -3.01 -17.42 -22.25
C LEU A 16 -3.04 -16.04 -21.58
N LYS A 17 -4.24 -15.50 -21.33
CA LYS A 17 -4.40 -14.23 -20.60
C LYS A 17 -4.47 -14.52 -19.10
N PRO A 18 -3.76 -13.75 -18.25
CA PRO A 18 -3.80 -13.98 -16.81
C PRO A 18 -5.17 -13.61 -16.23
N ALA A 19 -5.58 -14.30 -15.17
CA ALA A 19 -6.89 -14.07 -14.55
C ALA A 19 -7.05 -12.65 -14.00
N ARG A 20 -5.98 -11.95 -13.60
CA ARG A 20 -6.04 -10.54 -13.17
C ARG A 20 -6.58 -9.57 -14.24
N LEU A 21 -6.52 -9.94 -15.52
CA LEU A 21 -7.09 -9.18 -16.63
C LEU A 21 -8.51 -9.63 -17.00
N PHE A 22 -9.05 -10.65 -16.32
CA PHE A 22 -10.40 -11.12 -16.57
C PHE A 22 -11.40 -10.04 -16.10
N PRO A 23 -12.37 -9.63 -16.95
CA PRO A 23 -13.35 -8.59 -16.61
C PRO A 23 -14.43 -9.12 -15.67
N LEU A 24 -14.04 -9.53 -14.45
CA LEU A 24 -14.92 -10.12 -13.44
C LEU A 24 -16.14 -9.23 -13.14
N ALA A 25 -15.95 -7.91 -13.14
CA ALA A 25 -17.01 -6.93 -12.89
C ALA A 25 -18.21 -7.06 -13.84
N SER A 26 -18.02 -7.58 -15.07
CA SER A 26 -19.11 -7.84 -16.01
C SER A 26 -20.00 -9.02 -15.62
N PHE A 27 -19.58 -9.84 -14.65
CA PHE A 27 -20.30 -11.01 -14.17
C PHE A 27 -20.82 -10.85 -12.73
N VAL A 28 -20.29 -9.87 -11.99
CA VAL A 28 -20.72 -9.56 -10.63
C VAL A 28 -22.01 -8.74 -10.70
N GLY A 29 -23.09 -9.30 -10.16
CA GLY A 29 -24.36 -8.60 -9.98
C GLY A 29 -24.42 -7.88 -8.63
N GLU A 30 -25.63 -7.59 -8.16
CA GLU A 30 -25.84 -7.01 -6.83
C GLU A 30 -25.38 -7.96 -5.70
N GLU A 31 -25.47 -9.26 -5.92
CA GLU A 31 -25.00 -10.27 -4.97
C GLU A 31 -23.51 -10.63 -5.18
N PRO A 32 -22.71 -10.67 -4.11
CA PRO A 32 -21.27 -10.93 -4.20
C PRO A 32 -20.91 -12.40 -4.43
N LEU A 33 -21.87 -13.29 -4.66
CA LEU A 33 -21.64 -14.74 -4.81
C LEU A 33 -20.67 -15.07 -5.96
N VAL A 34 -20.73 -14.33 -7.07
CA VAL A 34 -19.81 -14.52 -8.21
C VAL A 34 -18.39 -14.12 -7.86
N ALA A 35 -18.21 -12.98 -7.18
CA ALA A 35 -16.90 -12.52 -6.73
C ALA A 35 -16.29 -13.52 -5.73
N LYS A 36 -17.09 -13.98 -4.75
CA LYS A 36 -16.66 -14.98 -3.78
C LYS A 36 -16.24 -16.29 -4.45
N ALA A 37 -17.03 -16.79 -5.39
CA ALA A 37 -16.71 -18.02 -6.11
C ALA A 37 -15.41 -17.88 -6.93
N TYR A 38 -15.16 -16.70 -7.50
CA TYR A 38 -13.90 -16.41 -8.20
C TYR A 38 -12.71 -16.41 -7.23
N ASP A 39 -12.84 -15.78 -6.06
CA ASP A 39 -11.77 -15.71 -5.05
C ASP A 39 -11.42 -17.09 -4.47
N GLU A 40 -12.41 -17.97 -4.29
CA GLU A 40 -12.24 -19.35 -3.80
C GLU A 40 -11.47 -20.25 -4.77
N LEU A 41 -11.33 -19.86 -6.05
CA LEU A 41 -10.47 -20.60 -7.00
C LEU A 41 -8.98 -20.44 -6.69
N HIS A 42 -8.60 -19.39 -5.95
CA HIS A 42 -7.22 -19.09 -5.56
C HIS A 42 -6.21 -19.13 -6.72
N LEU A 43 -6.63 -18.63 -7.90
CA LEU A 43 -5.82 -18.68 -9.12
C LEU A 43 -4.50 -17.91 -8.94
N ILE A 44 -3.40 -18.55 -9.35
CA ILE A 44 -2.06 -17.93 -9.30
C ILE A 44 -2.02 -16.67 -10.17
N THR A 45 -2.63 -16.71 -11.37
CA THR A 45 -2.63 -15.59 -12.33
C THR A 45 -3.62 -14.48 -11.99
N ALA A 46 -4.44 -14.64 -10.94
CA ALA A 46 -5.31 -13.59 -10.42
C ALA A 46 -4.56 -12.64 -9.48
N LYS A 47 -3.42 -13.06 -8.92
CA LYS A 47 -2.61 -12.24 -8.01
C LYS A 47 -2.05 -11.02 -8.75
N SER A 48 -2.03 -9.89 -8.05
CA SER A 48 -1.36 -8.66 -8.48
C SER A 48 0.14 -8.91 -8.66
N VAL A 49 0.75 -8.24 -9.63
CA VAL A 49 2.17 -8.41 -10.00
C VAL A 49 2.90 -7.08 -9.98
N LEU A 50 4.13 -7.10 -9.47
CA LEU A 50 5.11 -6.04 -9.59
C LEU A 50 6.31 -6.59 -10.38
N PHE A 51 6.62 -5.97 -11.51
CA PHE A 51 7.83 -6.25 -12.26
C PHE A 51 9.01 -5.53 -11.62
N VAL A 52 10.10 -6.25 -11.36
CA VAL A 52 11.31 -5.69 -10.76
C VAL A 52 12.42 -5.73 -11.80
N CYS A 53 12.78 -4.55 -12.31
CA CYS A 53 13.87 -4.39 -13.27
C CYS A 53 15.18 -4.26 -12.50
N ASN A 54 15.98 -5.32 -12.51
CA ASN A 54 17.33 -5.28 -11.96
C ASN A 54 18.29 -4.66 -12.99
N VAL A 55 18.88 -3.51 -12.65
CA VAL A 55 19.73 -2.71 -13.54
C VAL A 55 21.12 -2.51 -12.97
N ASP A 56 22.01 -1.91 -13.76
CA ASP A 56 23.33 -1.49 -13.29
C ASP A 56 23.28 -0.27 -12.36
N GLU A 57 24.43 0.02 -11.75
CA GLU A 57 24.61 1.06 -10.73
C GLU A 57 24.28 2.46 -11.24
N THR A 58 24.44 2.72 -12.54
CA THR A 58 24.22 4.04 -13.13
C THR A 58 22.75 4.45 -13.17
N MET A 59 21.84 3.48 -13.01
CA MET A 59 20.39 3.68 -13.01
C MET A 59 19.77 3.34 -11.63
N ALA A 60 20.59 3.19 -10.59
CA ALA A 60 20.15 2.77 -9.26
C ALA A 60 19.20 3.76 -8.59
N ASP A 61 19.31 5.04 -8.92
CA ASP A 61 18.39 6.09 -8.47
C ASP A 61 16.99 5.98 -9.08
N GLY A 62 16.79 5.11 -10.08
CA GLY A 62 15.52 4.87 -10.77
C GLY A 62 14.97 6.10 -11.50
N SER A 63 15.77 7.15 -11.69
CA SER A 63 15.37 8.41 -12.33
C SER A 63 15.41 8.34 -13.86
N VAL A 64 16.18 7.39 -14.38
CA VAL A 64 16.39 7.15 -15.80
C VAL A 64 15.92 5.75 -16.20
N ASP A 65 15.54 5.64 -17.46
CA ASP A 65 15.19 4.38 -18.09
C ASP A 65 16.09 4.10 -19.29
N ASN A 66 16.35 2.81 -19.53
CA ASN A 66 16.97 2.34 -20.76
C ASN A 66 15.93 1.64 -21.65
N GLU A 67 16.34 1.20 -22.84
CA GLU A 67 15.45 0.51 -23.79
C GLU A 67 14.71 -0.69 -23.17
N TRP A 68 15.38 -1.44 -22.29
CA TRP A 68 14.82 -2.64 -21.67
C TRP A 68 13.83 -2.30 -20.55
N THR A 69 14.15 -1.33 -19.68
CA THR A 69 13.25 -0.94 -18.60
C THR A 69 11.98 -0.29 -19.16
N LEU A 70 12.07 0.46 -20.26
CA LEU A 70 10.90 0.97 -20.97
C LEU A 70 10.01 -0.17 -21.50
N LYS A 71 10.59 -1.16 -22.20
CA LYS A 71 9.84 -2.32 -22.69
C LYS A 71 9.15 -3.08 -21.56
N VAL A 72 9.81 -3.26 -20.41
CA VAL A 72 9.21 -3.91 -19.25
C VAL A 72 8.08 -3.06 -18.65
N LYS A 73 8.26 -1.74 -18.53
CA LYS A 73 7.20 -0.82 -18.05
C LYS A 73 5.98 -0.84 -18.96
N GLU A 74 6.19 -0.83 -20.27
CA GLU A 74 5.12 -0.95 -21.27
C GLU A 74 4.37 -2.28 -21.15
N TYR A 75 5.11 -3.39 -21.04
CA TYR A 75 4.52 -4.71 -20.87
C TYR A 75 3.75 -4.82 -19.54
N ALA A 76 4.32 -4.32 -18.45
CA ALA A 76 3.66 -4.29 -17.14
C ALA A 76 2.32 -3.53 -17.20
N ALA A 77 2.29 -2.37 -17.87
CA ALA A 77 1.08 -1.59 -18.05
C ALA A 77 0.00 -2.34 -18.85
N GLN A 78 0.38 -3.08 -19.89
CA GLN A 78 -0.54 -3.94 -20.66
C GLN A 78 -1.11 -5.09 -19.81
N GLU A 79 -0.31 -5.59 -18.87
CA GLU A 79 -0.67 -6.67 -17.96
C GLU A 79 -1.41 -6.20 -16.69
N GLY A 80 -1.74 -4.91 -16.59
CA GLY A 80 -2.38 -4.33 -15.40
C GLY A 80 -1.48 -4.37 -14.15
N ALA A 81 -0.16 -4.42 -14.36
CA ALA A 81 0.87 -4.54 -13.34
C ALA A 81 1.70 -3.26 -13.24
N GLN A 82 2.42 -3.12 -12.14
CA GLN A 82 3.39 -2.04 -11.95
C GLN A 82 4.81 -2.53 -12.25
N ALA A 83 5.75 -1.60 -12.43
CA ALA A 83 7.17 -1.90 -12.53
C ALA A 83 8.00 -0.97 -11.64
N VAL A 84 9.09 -1.48 -11.09
CA VAL A 84 10.08 -0.74 -10.30
C VAL A 84 11.48 -1.07 -10.78
N VAL A 85 12.38 -0.08 -10.74
CA VAL A 85 13.79 -0.23 -11.10
C VAL A 85 14.62 -0.24 -9.81
N ILE A 86 15.48 -1.24 -9.67
CA ILE A 86 16.43 -1.39 -8.56
C ILE A 86 17.78 -1.87 -9.10
N CYS A 87 18.88 -1.58 -8.38
CA CYS A 87 20.15 -2.24 -8.62
C CYS A 87 20.42 -3.21 -7.48
N GLY A 88 20.20 -4.51 -7.71
CA GLY A 88 20.31 -5.54 -6.68
C GLY A 88 21.69 -5.60 -6.03
N LYS A 89 22.74 -5.27 -6.79
CA LYS A 89 24.12 -5.20 -6.26
C LYS A 89 24.27 -4.09 -5.21
N ILE A 90 23.77 -2.89 -5.50
CA ILE A 90 23.81 -1.79 -4.54
C ILE A 90 22.95 -2.11 -3.32
N GLU A 91 21.75 -2.68 -3.51
CA GLU A 91 20.90 -3.06 -2.36
C GLU A 91 21.57 -4.10 -1.46
N GLU A 92 22.31 -5.05 -2.04
CA GLU A 92 23.11 -6.03 -1.29
C GLU A 92 24.21 -5.33 -0.46
N GLU A 93 24.96 -4.42 -1.07
CA GLU A 93 26.01 -3.65 -0.40
C GLU A 93 25.43 -2.79 0.73
N LEU A 94 24.35 -2.03 0.47
CA LEU A 94 23.66 -1.21 1.46
C LEU A 94 23.13 -2.04 2.64
N SER A 95 22.68 -3.28 2.39
CA SER A 95 22.15 -4.16 3.43
C SER A 95 23.20 -4.63 4.46
N GLN A 96 24.49 -4.64 4.06
CA GLN A 96 25.61 -5.06 4.89
C GLN A 96 26.29 -3.89 5.63
N MET A 97 25.91 -2.66 5.30
CA MET A 97 26.44 -1.45 5.92
C MET A 97 25.66 -1.04 7.17
N GLU A 98 26.38 -0.45 8.12
CA GLU A 98 25.80 0.26 9.24
C GLU A 98 25.04 1.50 8.78
N SER A 99 24.06 1.95 9.58
CA SER A 99 23.12 3.00 9.18
C SER A 99 23.79 4.32 8.79
N ALA A 100 24.90 4.69 9.43
CA ALA A 100 25.63 5.93 9.12
C ALA A 100 26.29 5.86 7.74
N ASP A 101 27.05 4.78 7.49
CA ASP A 101 27.77 4.55 6.24
C ASP A 101 26.81 4.39 5.06
N ARG A 102 25.68 3.71 5.29
CA ARG A 102 24.60 3.57 4.30
C ARG A 102 24.08 4.92 3.82
N LEU A 103 23.82 5.85 4.75
CA LEU A 103 23.31 7.18 4.41
C LEU A 103 24.33 8.01 3.64
N GLU A 104 25.61 7.87 3.97
CA GLU A 104 26.69 8.53 3.24
C GLU A 104 26.80 8.00 1.81
N MET A 105 26.79 6.67 1.63
CA MET A 105 26.81 6.05 0.29
C MET A 105 25.62 6.46 -0.57
N ILE A 106 24.39 6.42 -0.03
CA ILE A 106 23.17 6.84 -0.75
C ILE A 106 23.32 8.27 -1.26
N LYS A 107 23.84 9.17 -0.41
CA LYS A 107 24.04 10.58 -0.74
C LYS A 107 25.12 10.76 -1.81
N ASP A 108 26.23 10.04 -1.69
CA ASP A 108 27.34 10.11 -2.65
C ASP A 108 26.96 9.60 -4.04
N MET A 109 26.02 8.64 -4.09
CA MET A 109 25.44 8.12 -5.32
C MET A 109 24.34 9.02 -5.91
N GLY A 110 24.01 10.14 -5.24
CA GLY A 110 22.94 11.04 -5.68
C GLY A 110 21.53 10.48 -5.51
N MET A 111 21.37 9.40 -4.75
CA MET A 111 20.09 8.78 -4.47
C MET A 111 19.43 9.50 -3.28
N SER A 112 18.11 9.71 -3.36
CA SER A 112 17.35 10.23 -2.21
C SER A 112 17.01 9.15 -1.18
N GLU A 113 17.05 7.89 -1.58
CA GLU A 113 16.65 6.71 -0.80
C GLU A 113 17.13 5.41 -1.46
N PRO A 114 17.14 4.27 -0.74
CA PRO A 114 17.38 2.95 -1.31
C PRO A 114 16.32 2.56 -2.36
N GLY A 115 16.72 1.81 -3.38
CA GLY A 115 15.81 1.21 -4.34
C GLY A 115 14.89 0.17 -3.71
N LEU A 116 15.35 -0.53 -2.65
CA LEU A 116 14.52 -1.46 -1.90
C LEU A 116 13.33 -0.76 -1.22
N ASP A 117 13.52 0.46 -0.70
CA ASP A 117 12.44 1.25 -0.08
C ASP A 117 11.36 1.62 -1.12
N ARG A 118 11.78 1.95 -2.36
CA ARG A 118 10.83 2.16 -3.47
C ARG A 118 10.05 0.88 -3.78
N MET A 119 10.73 -0.26 -3.82
CA MET A 119 10.10 -1.56 -4.07
C MET A 119 9.09 -1.91 -2.96
N ILE A 120 9.44 -1.69 -1.69
CA ILE A 120 8.56 -1.92 -0.55
C ILE A 120 7.28 -1.08 -0.68
N ARG A 121 7.41 0.23 -0.96
CA ARG A 121 6.24 1.10 -1.12
C ARG A 121 5.36 0.69 -2.29
N LYS A 122 5.94 0.29 -3.43
CA LYS A 122 5.17 -0.24 -4.56
C LYS A 122 4.46 -1.54 -4.21
N GLY A 123 5.10 -2.44 -3.48
CA GLY A 123 4.46 -3.65 -2.97
C GLY A 123 3.29 -3.35 -2.03
N TYR A 124 3.45 -2.35 -1.16
CA TYR A 124 2.41 -1.90 -0.24
C TYR A 124 1.21 -1.30 -0.99
N GLU A 125 1.47 -0.44 -1.98
CA GLU A 125 0.46 0.10 -2.89
C GLU A 125 -0.28 -1.00 -3.66
N LEU A 126 0.45 -2.00 -4.18
CA LEU A 126 -0.06 -3.12 -4.96
C LEU A 126 -1.02 -4.01 -4.15
N LEU A 127 -0.73 -4.19 -2.87
CA LEU A 127 -1.58 -4.92 -1.92
C LEU A 127 -2.79 -4.10 -1.46
N GLY A 128 -2.94 -2.86 -1.94
CA GLY A 128 -4.02 -1.97 -1.52
C GLY A 128 -3.89 -1.56 -0.06
N LEU A 129 -2.68 -1.54 0.49
CA LEU A 129 -2.41 -1.18 1.87
C LEU A 129 -2.13 0.33 1.99
N MET A 130 -2.39 0.87 3.18
CA MET A 130 -2.04 2.22 3.59
C MET A 130 -1.68 2.25 5.08
N THR A 131 -1.09 3.36 5.53
CA THR A 131 -0.60 3.49 6.89
C THR A 131 -1.29 4.63 7.62
N TYR A 132 -1.69 4.40 8.87
CA TYR A 132 -2.02 5.47 9.82
C TYR A 132 -1.11 5.37 11.04
N PHE A 133 -1.08 6.42 11.86
CA PHE A 133 -0.20 6.50 13.02
C PHE A 133 -0.97 6.65 14.32
N THR A 134 -0.43 6.07 15.39
CA THR A 134 -0.75 6.45 16.77
C THR A 134 0.47 7.13 17.37
N ALA A 135 0.28 8.28 18.01
CA ALA A 135 1.37 9.04 18.63
C ALA A 135 1.01 9.37 20.09
N GLY A 136 1.56 8.60 21.03
CA GLY A 136 1.47 8.84 22.47
C GLY A 136 2.84 9.17 23.07
N GLU A 137 2.88 9.53 24.35
CA GLU A 137 4.13 9.86 25.04
C GLU A 137 5.13 8.70 25.07
N LYS A 138 4.62 7.46 25.15
CA LYS A 138 5.44 6.25 25.27
C LYS A 138 5.80 5.62 23.93
N GLU A 139 4.96 5.81 22.91
CA GLU A 139 5.09 5.09 21.65
C GLU A 139 4.53 5.90 20.48
N ILE A 140 5.28 5.89 19.39
CA ILE A 140 4.82 6.29 18.07
C ILE A 140 4.85 5.04 17.20
N ARG A 141 3.71 4.72 16.58
CA ARG A 141 3.58 3.48 15.81
C ARG A 141 2.82 3.71 14.51
N ALA A 142 3.31 3.08 13.45
CA ALA A 142 2.65 2.93 12.17
C ALA A 142 1.79 1.66 12.18
N TRP A 143 0.55 1.77 11.70
CA TRP A 143 -0.41 0.68 11.61
C TRP A 143 -0.81 0.47 10.16
N THR A 144 -0.81 -0.79 9.73
CA THR A 144 -1.15 -1.20 8.36
C THR A 144 -2.64 -1.50 8.28
N ILE A 145 -3.34 -0.88 7.33
CA ILE A 145 -4.76 -1.13 7.02
C ILE A 145 -4.98 -1.21 5.51
N HIS A 146 -6.14 -1.70 5.08
CA HIS A 146 -6.51 -1.65 3.67
C HIS A 146 -7.07 -0.28 3.31
N LYS A 147 -6.82 0.15 2.07
CA LYS A 147 -7.43 1.35 1.51
C LYS A 147 -8.95 1.21 1.53
N GLY A 148 -9.61 2.20 2.13
CA GLY A 148 -11.06 2.20 2.31
C GLY A 148 -11.54 1.65 3.65
N ASP A 149 -10.64 1.17 4.52
CA ASP A 149 -11.01 0.81 5.89
C ASP A 149 -11.55 2.04 6.65
N LYS A 150 -12.66 1.82 7.36
CA LYS A 150 -13.28 2.81 8.23
C LYS A 150 -12.57 2.87 9.59
N ALA A 151 -12.76 3.97 10.31
CA ALA A 151 -12.14 4.18 11.62
C ALA A 151 -12.31 3.02 12.63
N PRO A 152 -13.47 2.34 12.74
CA PRO A 152 -13.60 1.17 13.62
C PRO A 152 -12.73 -0.01 13.19
N GLN A 153 -12.63 -0.28 11.89
CA GLN A 153 -11.80 -1.37 11.35
C GLN A 153 -10.31 -1.08 11.60
N ALA A 154 -9.89 0.17 11.41
CA ALA A 154 -8.55 0.61 11.75
C ALA A 154 -8.25 0.45 13.25
N ALA A 155 -9.19 0.81 14.14
CA ALA A 155 -9.05 0.56 15.57
C ALA A 155 -8.95 -0.94 15.89
N GLY A 156 -9.67 -1.79 15.15
CA GLY A 156 -9.64 -3.25 15.25
C GLY A 156 -8.28 -3.87 15.00
N VAL A 157 -7.44 -3.25 14.16
CA VAL A 157 -6.05 -3.69 13.92
C VAL A 157 -5.19 -3.55 15.18
N ILE A 158 -5.50 -2.59 16.06
CA ILE A 158 -4.85 -2.47 17.37
C ILE A 158 -5.36 -3.59 18.29
N HIS A 159 -6.69 -3.71 18.40
CA HIS A 159 -7.34 -4.75 19.19
C HIS A 159 -8.80 -4.91 18.76
N SER A 160 -9.29 -6.15 18.68
CA SER A 160 -10.67 -6.44 18.24
C SER A 160 -11.75 -5.82 19.14
N ASP A 161 -11.45 -5.60 20.43
CA ASP A 161 -12.37 -4.89 21.35
C ASP A 161 -12.55 -3.42 20.97
N PHE A 162 -11.55 -2.77 20.41
CA PHE A 162 -11.66 -1.36 20.03
C PHE A 162 -12.62 -1.18 18.86
N GLU A 163 -12.67 -2.15 17.93
CA GLU A 163 -13.63 -2.14 16.83
C GLU A 163 -15.07 -2.29 17.36
N ARG A 164 -15.29 -3.23 18.30
CA ARG A 164 -16.62 -3.48 18.90
C ARG A 164 -17.09 -2.32 19.77
N GLY A 165 -16.19 -1.78 20.59
CA GLY A 165 -16.43 -0.69 21.53
C GLY A 165 -16.22 0.70 20.95
N PHE A 166 -15.95 0.84 19.64
CA PHE A 166 -15.60 2.12 19.00
C PHE A 166 -16.68 3.19 19.26
N ILE A 167 -16.25 4.35 19.75
CA ILE A 167 -17.09 5.53 19.93
C ILE A 167 -16.77 6.56 18.84
N CYS A 168 -15.52 7.03 18.79
CA CYS A 168 -15.02 7.98 17.80
C CYS A 168 -13.49 7.92 17.74
N ALA A 169 -12.91 8.61 16.75
CA ALA A 169 -11.48 8.84 16.66
C ALA A 169 -11.17 10.35 16.63
N GLU A 170 -10.18 10.78 17.42
CA GLU A 170 -9.54 12.07 17.19
C GLU A 170 -8.53 11.89 16.06
N VAL A 171 -8.64 12.71 15.01
CA VAL A 171 -7.81 12.61 13.81
C VAL A 171 -7.15 13.95 13.49
N PHE A 172 -5.86 13.93 13.21
CA PHE A 172 -5.11 15.07 12.68
C PHE A 172 -4.04 14.59 11.70
N THR A 173 -3.47 15.51 10.93
CA THR A 173 -2.42 15.18 9.95
C THR A 173 -1.03 15.53 10.46
N ILE A 174 -0.01 14.82 9.99
CA ILE A 174 1.39 15.15 10.27
C ILE A 174 1.70 16.58 9.79
N ALA A 175 1.17 16.99 8.63
CA ALA A 175 1.36 18.32 8.08
C ALA A 175 0.83 19.42 9.03
N ASP A 176 -0.37 19.22 9.60
CA ASP A 176 -0.91 20.16 10.59
C ASP A 176 -0.02 20.18 11.86
N LEU A 177 0.44 19.02 12.34
CA LEU A 177 1.30 18.94 13.53
C LEU A 177 2.62 19.69 13.32
N VAL A 178 3.26 19.51 12.16
CA VAL A 178 4.50 20.21 11.81
C VAL A 178 4.27 21.72 11.71
N ALA A 179 3.15 22.15 11.14
CA ALA A 179 2.82 23.57 10.99
C ALA A 179 2.65 24.30 12.33
N VAL A 180 2.07 23.64 13.34
CA VAL A 180 1.85 24.25 14.67
C VAL A 180 2.94 23.91 15.69
N GLY A 181 3.73 22.86 15.43
CA GLY A 181 4.89 22.41 16.21
C GLY A 181 4.57 21.57 17.46
N ALA A 182 3.32 21.54 17.94
CA ALA A 182 2.95 20.76 19.12
C ALA A 182 1.45 20.39 19.14
N ARG A 183 1.12 19.22 19.69
CA ARG A 183 -0.27 18.72 19.76
C ARG A 183 -1.25 19.65 20.50
N PRO A 184 -0.90 20.30 21.63
CA PRO A 184 -1.82 21.25 22.28
C PRO A 184 -2.26 22.39 21.35
N LYS A 185 -1.35 22.87 20.50
CA LYS A 185 -1.63 23.93 19.53
C LYS A 185 -2.54 23.46 18.39
N LEU A 186 -2.56 22.17 18.06
CA LEU A 186 -3.54 21.63 17.10
C LEU A 186 -4.96 21.78 17.62
N LYS A 187 -5.15 21.54 18.92
CA LYS A 187 -6.45 21.66 19.57
C LYS A 187 -6.92 23.13 19.59
N GLU A 188 -6.02 24.05 19.92
CA GLU A 188 -6.29 25.50 19.88
C GLU A 188 -6.61 25.99 18.46
N ALA A 189 -5.92 25.46 17.45
CA ALA A 189 -6.13 25.78 16.04
C ALA A 189 -7.32 25.05 15.40
N GLY A 190 -8.07 24.23 16.16
CA GLY A 190 -9.22 23.47 15.64
C GLY A 190 -8.85 22.43 14.57
N LYS A 191 -7.61 21.93 14.58
CA LYS A 191 -7.08 20.98 13.58
C LYS A 191 -7.27 19.51 13.95
N ILE A 192 -7.67 19.22 15.19
CA ILE A 192 -8.07 17.88 15.62
C ILE A 192 -9.56 17.69 15.30
N ARG A 193 -9.87 16.78 14.39
CA ARG A 193 -11.24 16.41 14.04
C ARG A 193 -11.70 15.25 14.90
N GLN A 194 -12.98 15.23 15.25
CA GLN A 194 -13.62 14.05 15.81
C GLN A 194 -14.39 13.34 14.72
N GLU A 195 -13.95 12.13 14.40
CA GLU A 195 -14.45 11.34 13.30
C GLU A 195 -15.26 10.13 13.82
N GLY A 196 -16.39 9.88 13.17
CA GLY A 196 -17.32 8.81 13.55
C GLY A 196 -17.03 7.48 12.86
N ARG A 197 -17.98 6.54 13.00
CA ARG A 197 -17.85 5.16 12.47
C ARG A 197 -17.71 5.10 10.95
N ASP A 198 -18.27 6.07 10.23
CA ASP A 198 -18.26 6.10 8.77
C ASP A 198 -17.04 6.81 8.16
N TYR A 199 -16.14 7.34 9.00
CA TYR A 199 -14.94 7.98 8.51
C TYR A 199 -14.03 6.96 7.82
N LEU A 200 -13.73 7.22 6.55
CA LEU A 200 -12.72 6.50 5.79
C LEU A 200 -11.35 7.05 6.20
N VAL A 201 -10.52 6.18 6.78
CA VAL A 201 -9.18 6.55 7.21
C VAL A 201 -8.36 6.98 6.00
N LYS A 202 -7.54 8.01 6.18
CA LYS A 202 -6.63 8.50 5.13
C LYS A 202 -5.21 8.09 5.45
N ASP A 203 -4.44 7.84 4.39
CA ASP A 203 -3.02 7.56 4.51
C ASP A 203 -2.30 8.72 5.22
N GLY A 204 -1.50 8.39 6.23
CA GLY A 204 -0.79 9.34 7.08
C GLY A 204 -1.62 10.01 8.17
N ASP A 205 -2.90 9.64 8.36
CA ASP A 205 -3.67 10.13 9.50
C ASP A 205 -2.99 9.75 10.82
N VAL A 206 -2.99 10.68 11.77
CA VAL A 206 -2.61 10.41 13.17
C VAL A 206 -3.90 10.32 13.99
N MET A 207 -4.12 9.17 14.61
CA MET A 207 -5.39 8.82 15.23
C MET A 207 -5.24 8.48 16.71
N GLU A 208 -6.19 8.94 17.52
CA GLU A 208 -6.43 8.45 18.88
C GLU A 208 -7.87 7.95 18.99
N PHE A 209 -8.04 6.68 19.32
CA PHE A 209 -9.35 6.03 19.39
C PHE A 209 -9.98 6.16 20.77
N ARG A 210 -11.25 6.53 20.81
CA ARG A 210 -12.10 6.46 22.00
C ARG A 210 -13.01 5.24 21.88
N PHE A 211 -13.01 4.39 22.90
CA PHE A 211 -13.80 3.17 22.93
C PHE A 211 -14.34 2.93 24.35
N ASN A 212 -15.42 2.18 24.44
CA ASN A 212 -15.92 1.65 25.71
C ASN A 212 -15.50 0.18 25.85
N VAL A 213 -15.09 -0.22 27.05
CA VAL A 213 -14.74 -1.61 27.39
C VAL A 213 -15.92 -2.27 28.09
#